data_AF-A0A2N1L1L4-F1
#
_entry.id   AF-A0A2N1L1L4-F1
#
_cell.length_a   1.000
_cell.length_b   1.000
_cell.length_c   1.000
_cell.angle_alpha   90.00
_cell.angle_beta   90.00
_cell.angle_gamma   90.00
#
_symmetry.space_group_name_H-M   'P 1'
#
loop_
_entity.id
_entity.type
_entity.pdbx_description
1 polymer ?
#
loop_
_entity_poly.entity_id
_entity_poly.type
_entity_poly.pdbx_seq_one_letter_code
_entity_poly.pdbx_strand_id
1 'polypeptide(L)' 'MNKQVHSKPSMAYAWTAIDSDGFILESHYNTIPSLFPSALHSEIFALLHGLDSLPQNSKITVATDCAQLISL' A
#
# COMPACT_ATOMS: atom_id res chain seq x y z
N MET A 1 12.48 20.70 30.84
CA MET A 1 13.25 20.13 29.70
C MET A 1 12.32 19.17 28.99
N ASN A 2 11.66 19.63 27.93
CA ASN A 2 10.61 18.89 27.25
C ASN A 2 11.31 17.91 26.31
N LYS A 3 11.27 16.60 26.60
CA LYS A 3 11.79 15.58 25.69
C LYS A 3 10.97 15.66 24.39
N GLN A 4 11.56 16.21 23.33
CA GLN A 4 11.08 16.01 21.98
C GLN A 4 11.13 14.50 21.71
N VAL A 5 9.96 13.85 21.73
CA VAL A 5 9.82 12.49 21.22
C VAL A 5 10.00 12.61 19.71
N HIS A 6 11.20 12.28 19.22
CA HIS A 6 11.42 12.13 17.79
C HIS A 6 10.56 10.96 17.30
N SER A 7 9.36 11.25 16.81
CA SER A 7 8.58 10.31 16.02
C SER A 7 9.41 9.94 14.80
N LYS A 8 9.82 8.67 14.68
CA LYS A 8 10.50 8.22 13.46
C LYS A 8 9.55 8.43 12.28
N PRO A 9 10.02 8.94 11.14
CA PRO A 9 9.19 9.05 9.95
C PRO A 9 8.62 7.66 9.62
N SER A 10 7.30 7.60 9.48
CA SER A 10 6.55 6.42 9.04
C SER A 10 5.76 6.84 7.81
N MET A 11 5.63 5.94 6.84
CA MET A 11 4.70 6.13 5.73
C MET A 11 3.50 5.22 5.91
N ALA A 12 2.42 5.54 5.23
CA ALA A 12 1.23 4.72 5.20
C ALA A 12 1.08 4.03 3.85
N TYR A 13 0.28 2.98 3.82
CA TYR A 13 -0.19 2.34 2.61
C TYR A 13 -1.70 2.13 2.72
N ALA A 14 -2.37 2.18 1.57
CA ALA A 14 -3.77 1.84 1.41
C ALA A 14 -3.98 1.36 -0.04
N TRP A 15 -4.97 0.52 -0.26
CA TRP A 15 -5.33 0.05 -1.60
C TRP A 15 -6.84 0.10 -1.79
N THR A 16 -7.24 0.21 -3.05
CA THR A 16 -8.63 0.10 -3.49
C THR A 16 -8.66 -0.76 -4.74
N ALA A 17 -9.62 -1.66 -4.83
CA ALA A 17 -9.84 -2.52 -5.98
C ALA A 17 -11.31 -2.43 -6.42
N ILE A 18 -11.53 -2.64 -7.71
CA ILE A 18 -12.86 -2.79 -8.30
C ILE A 18 -12.92 -4.20 -8.86
N ASP A 19 -13.91 -4.98 -8.43
CA ASP A 19 -14.09 -6.34 -8.94
C ASP A 19 -14.83 -6.36 -10.30
N SER A 20 -15.06 -7.57 -10.84
CA SER A 20 -15.74 -7.76 -12.12
C SER A 20 -17.20 -7.32 -12.12
N ASP A 21 -17.85 -7.31 -10.97
CA ASP A 21 -19.24 -6.88 -10.80
C ASP A 21 -19.33 -5.38 -10.49
N GLY A 22 -18.18 -4.69 -10.39
CA GLY A 22 -18.08 -3.27 -10.13
C GLY A 22 -18.14 -2.91 -8.64
N PHE A 23 -18.04 -3.88 -7.73
CA PHE A 23 -17.95 -3.58 -6.30
C PHE A 23 -16.58 -3.05 -5.95
N ILE A 24 -16.57 -2.04 -5.08
CA ILE A 24 -15.34 -1.43 -4.57
C ILE A 24 -14.94 -2.18 -3.29
N LEU A 25 -13.72 -2.70 -3.28
CA LEU A 25 -13.04 -3.20 -2.08
C LEU A 25 -11.98 -2.18 -1.69
N GLU A 26 -11.97 -1.74 -0.44
CA GLU A 26 -11.02 -0.74 0.05
C GLU A 26 -10.38 -1.18 1.36
N SER A 27 -9.11 -0.79 1.54
CA SER A 27 -8.39 -1.01 2.78
C SER A 27 -8.47 0.21 3.69
N HIS A 28 -8.26 -0.03 4.99
CA HIS A 28 -7.90 1.04 5.89
C HIS A 28 -6.44 1.44 5.65
N TYR A 29 -6.08 2.69 5.97
CA TYR A 29 -4.68 3.10 5.93
C TYR A 29 -3.92 2.40 7.07
N ASN A 30 -2.77 1.82 6.74
CA ASN A 30 -1.88 1.17 7.69
C ASN A 30 -0.48 1.76 7.58
N THR A 31 0.27 1.78 8.67
CA THR A 31 1.63 2.35 8.70
C THR A 31 2.68 1.28 8.43
N ILE A 32 3.62 1.57 7.54
CA ILE A 32 4.82 0.74 7.40
C ILE A 32 5.78 0.97 8.56
N PRO A 33 6.53 -0.07 8.99
CA PRO A 33 7.58 0.07 9.98
C PRO A 33 8.55 1.20 9.62
N SER A 34 8.86 2.05 10.59
CA SER A 34 9.69 3.24 10.40
C SER A 34 11.19 2.95 10.19
N LEU A 35 11.56 1.68 10.00
CA LEU A 35 12.95 1.27 9.77
C LEU A 35 13.40 1.60 8.34
N PHE A 36 12.49 1.56 7.36
CA PHE A 36 12.79 1.90 5.96
C PHE A 36 11.58 2.58 5.27
N PRO A 37 11.20 3.80 5.69
CA PRO A 37 10.09 4.51 5.06
C PRO A 37 10.46 4.90 3.62
N SER A 38 9.75 4.38 2.63
CA SER A 38 9.86 4.80 1.23
C SER A 38 8.51 4.67 0.51
N ALA A 39 8.27 5.52 -0.49
CA ALA A 39 7.06 5.45 -1.31
C ALA A 39 6.95 4.08 -1.99
N LEU A 40 8.07 3.53 -2.48
CA LEU A 40 8.12 2.19 -3.05
C LEU A 40 7.65 1.11 -2.06
N HIS A 41 8.09 1.15 -0.80
CA HIS A 41 7.61 0.19 0.20
C HIS A 41 6.12 0.35 0.49
N SER A 42 5.62 1.58 0.64
CA SER A 42 4.18 1.82 0.80
C SER A 42 3.36 1.20 -0.34
N GLU A 43 3.81 1.40 -1.58
CA GLU A 43 3.11 0.89 -2.77
C GLU A 43 3.20 -0.64 -2.88
N ILE A 44 4.34 -1.24 -2.56
CA ILE A 44 4.49 -2.71 -2.51
C ILE A 44 3.57 -3.31 -1.43
N PHE A 45 3.49 -2.70 -0.25
CA PHE A 45 2.61 -3.17 0.82
C PHE A 45 1.13 -3.01 0.44
N ALA A 46 0.75 -1.87 -0.17
CA ALA A 46 -0.59 -1.67 -0.71
C ALA A 46 -0.95 -2.77 -1.72
N LEU A 47 -0.06 -3.05 -2.68
CA LEU A 47 -0.27 -4.09 -3.67
C LEU A 47 -0.39 -5.48 -3.03
N LEU A 48 0.56 -5.89 -2.20
CA LEU A 48 0.55 -7.22 -1.56
C LEU A 48 -0.74 -7.47 -0.76
N HIS A 49 -1.15 -6.51 0.08
CA HIS A 49 -2.38 -6.63 0.85
C HIS A 49 -3.64 -6.56 -0.01
N GLY A 50 -3.61 -5.81 -1.12
CA GLY A 50 -4.67 -5.81 -2.11
C GLY A 50 -4.83 -7.17 -2.77
N LEU A 51 -3.73 -7.78 -3.23
CA LEU A 51 -3.74 -9.10 -3.84
C LEU A 51 -4.26 -10.19 -2.92
N ASP A 52 -3.85 -10.18 -1.64
CA ASP A 52 -4.27 -11.17 -0.64
C ASP A 52 -5.78 -11.06 -0.33
N SER A 53 -6.37 -9.90 -0.56
CA SER A 53 -7.80 -9.65 -0.36
C SER A 53 -8.66 -10.04 -1.56
N LEU A 54 -8.05 -10.41 -2.70
CA LEU A 54 -8.76 -10.78 -3.93
C LEU A 54 -8.84 -12.31 -4.09
N PRO A 55 -9.85 -12.81 -4.83
CA PRO A 55 -9.92 -14.23 -5.16
C PRO A 55 -8.68 -14.71 -5.90
N GLN A 56 -8.22 -15.92 -5.59
CA GLN A 56 -7.07 -16.52 -6.28
C GLN A 56 -7.31 -16.64 -7.79
N ASN A 57 -6.23 -16.53 -8.57
CA ASN A 57 -6.23 -16.58 -10.04
C ASN A 57 -7.05 -15.48 -10.73
N SER A 58 -7.37 -14.39 -10.02
CA SER A 58 -7.97 -13.21 -10.63
C SER A 58 -7.01 -12.54 -11.61
N LYS A 59 -7.52 -12.13 -12.77
CA LYS A 59 -6.80 -11.22 -13.65
C LYS A 59 -6.99 -9.79 -13.13
N ILE A 60 -5.91 -9.15 -12.76
CA ILE A 60 -5.91 -7.80 -12.18
C ILE A 60 -5.24 -6.80 -13.10
N THR A 61 -5.61 -5.54 -12.97
CA THR A 61 -4.86 -4.40 -13.51
C THR A 61 -4.46 -3.54 -12.33
N VAL A 62 -3.18 -3.21 -12.23
CA VAL A 62 -2.65 -2.35 -11.16
C VAL A 62 -2.45 -0.95 -11.73
N ALA A 63 -3.08 0.04 -11.10
CA ALA A 63 -2.85 1.45 -11.39
C ALA A 63 -2.05 2.05 -10.22
N THR A 64 -0.84 2.49 -10.51
CA THR A 64 0.07 3.15 -9.56
C THR A 64 0.84 4.24 -10.29
N ASP A 65 1.20 5.31 -9.60
CA ASP A 65 2.08 6.37 -10.13
C ASP A 65 3.55 6.16 -9.71
N CYS A 66 3.84 5.09 -8.97
CA CYS A 66 5.18 4.77 -8.50
C CYS A 66 6.03 4.21 -9.64
N ALA A 67 6.78 5.09 -10.31
CA ALA A 67 7.67 4.72 -11.41
C ALA A 67 8.65 3.60 -11.07
N GLN A 68 9.12 3.53 -9.81
CA GLN A 68 10.00 2.45 -9.35
C GLN A 68 9.30 1.09 -9.33
N LEU A 69 8.02 1.05 -8.93
CA LEU A 69 7.22 -0.18 -8.95
C LEU A 69 6.87 -0.60 -10.39
N ILE A 70 6.57 0.37 -11.26
CA ILE A 70 6.29 0.13 -12.70
C ILE A 70 7.52 -0.45 -13.41
N SER A 71 8.72 -0.06 -12.98
CA SER A 71 9.99 -0.45 -13.63
C SER A 71 10.59 -1.76 -13.10
N LEU A 72 9.89 -2.46 -12.18
CA LEU A 72 10.35 -3.71 -11.56
C LEU A 72 10.17 -4.90 -12.50
#